data_AF-A0A848YF39-F1
#
_entry.id   AF-A0A848YF39-F1
#
_cell.length_a   1.000
_cell.length_b   1.000
_cell.length_c   1.000
_cell.angle_alpha   90.00
_cell.angle_beta   90.00
_cell.angle_gamma   90.00
#
_symmetry.space_group_name_H-M   'P 1'
#
loop_
_entity.id
_entity.type
_entity.pdbx_description
1 polymer ?
#
loop_
_entity_poly.entity_id
_entity_poly.type
_entity_poly.pdbx_seq_one_letter_code
_entity_poly.pdbx_strand_id
1 'polypeptide(L)' 'MKLNDEEQAMLAGELGKPKRWAIDHMMRVGAMFDAEDLVPVSQAH' A
#
# COMPACT_ATOMS: atom_id res chain seq x y z
N MET A 1 9.75 1.82 1.24
CA MET A 1 8.83 0.75 0.83
C MET A 1 9.04 0.36 -0.62
N LYS A 2 9.20 -0.93 -0.89
CA LYS A 2 9.17 -1.53 -2.22
C LYS A 2 7.71 -1.83 -2.56
N LEU A 3 7.27 -1.37 -3.74
CA LEU A 3 5.90 -1.57 -4.21
C LEU A 3 5.89 -2.58 -5.34
N ASN A 4 4.98 -3.55 -5.29
CA ASN A 4 4.69 -4.45 -6.41
C ASN A 4 3.84 -3.74 -7.48
N ASP A 5 3.57 -4.42 -8.59
CA ASP A 5 2.83 -3.85 -9.72
C ASP A 5 1.41 -3.40 -9.35
N GLU A 6 0.69 -4.16 -8.51
CA GLU A 6 -0.64 -3.77 -8.06
C GLU A 6 -0.57 -2.51 -7.19
N GLU A 7 0.35 -2.45 -6.24
CA GLU A 7 0.52 -1.31 -5.32
C GLU A 7 0.94 -0.04 -6.08
N GLN A 8 1.78 -0.17 -7.10
CA GLN A 8 2.12 0.92 -8.01
C GLN A 8 0.89 1.41 -8.78
N ALA A 9 0.06 0.50 -9.32
CA ALA A 9 -1.19 0.84 -9.99
C ALA A 9 -2.23 1.49 -9.04
N MET A 10 -2.30 1.02 -7.78
CA MET A 10 -3.10 1.68 -6.73
C MET A 10 -2.65 3.12 -6.53
N LEU A 11 -1.33 3.35 -6.43
CA LEU A 11 -0.77 4.68 -6.16
C LEU A 11 -0.97 5.64 -7.35
N ALA A 12 -0.81 5.13 -8.57
CA ALA A 12 -1.11 5.84 -9.82
C ALA A 12 -2.60 6.21 -9.95
N GLY A 13 -3.47 5.53 -9.19
CA GLY A 13 -4.91 5.77 -9.18
C GLY A 13 -5.69 5.00 -10.25
N GLU A 14 -5.04 4.05 -10.92
CA GLU A 14 -5.64 3.19 -11.95
C GLU A 14 -6.75 2.30 -11.38
N LEU A 15 -6.64 1.95 -10.09
CA LEU A 15 -7.62 1.14 -9.36
C LEU A 15 -8.65 1.97 -8.56
N GLY A 16 -8.76 3.27 -8.88
CA GLY A 16 -9.74 4.19 -8.32
C GLY A 16 -9.30 4.88 -7.03
N LYS A 17 -10.06 5.94 -6.68
CA LYS A 17 -9.75 6.83 -5.54
C LYS A 17 -9.63 6.10 -4.19
N PRO A 18 -10.48 5.11 -3.84
CA PRO A 18 -10.38 4.44 -2.54
C PRO A 18 -9.06 3.66 -2.38
N LYS A 19 -8.67 2.89 -3.40
CA LYS A 19 -7.41 2.14 -3.38
C LYS A 19 -6.19 3.08 -3.34
N ARG A 20 -6.23 4.19 -4.08
CA ARG A 20 -5.19 5.22 -4.02
C ARG A 20 -5.02 5.81 -2.62
N TRP A 21 -6.12 6.12 -1.94
CA TRP A 21 -6.07 6.64 -0.58
C TRP A 21 -5.50 5.59 0.40
N ALA A 22 -5.92 4.33 0.27
CA ALA A 22 -5.42 3.25 1.11
C ALA A 22 -3.90 3.05 0.99
N ILE A 23 -3.36 2.99 -0.23
CA ILE A 23 -1.91 2.79 -0.43
C ILE A 23 -1.09 4.01 0.01
N ASP A 24 -1.60 5.25 -0.19
CA ASP A 24 -0.95 6.47 0.32
C ASP A 24 -0.85 6.45 1.85
N HIS A 25 -1.93 6.04 2.53
CA HIS A 25 -1.91 5.89 3.98
C HIS A 25 -0.94 4.80 4.44
N MET A 26 -0.97 3.61 3.81
CA MET A 26 -0.05 2.51 4.14
C MET A 26 1.41 2.92 3.94
N MET A 27 1.73 3.69 2.89
CA MET A 27 3.08 4.23 2.68
C MET A 27 3.55 5.15 3.81
N ARG A 28 2.67 6.03 4.31
CA ARG A 28 3.00 6.92 5.43
C ARG A 28 3.24 6.14 6.72
N VAL A 29 2.41 5.13 6.99
CA VAL A 29 2.58 4.24 8.15
C VAL A 29 3.89 3.46 8.00
N GLY A 30 4.14 2.84 6.86
CA GLY A 30 5.37 2.10 6.63
C GLY A 30 6.62 2.96 6.77
N ALA A 31 6.61 4.20 6.27
CA ALA A 31 7.72 5.14 6.46
C ALA A 31 7.97 5.50 7.93
N MET A 32 6.93 5.55 8.77
CA MET A 32 7.08 5.78 10.21
C MET A 32 7.80 4.62 10.92
N PHE A 33 7.70 3.41 10.40
CA PHE A 33 8.30 2.20 10.98
C PHE A 33 9.56 1.73 10.23
N ASP A 34 10.07 2.52 9.28
CA ASP A 34 11.14 2.11 8.35
C ASP A 34 10.85 0.77 7.65
N ALA A 35 9.56 0.51 7.36
CA ALA A 35 9.12 -0.74 6.75
C ALA A 35 9.59 -0.86 5.29
N GLU A 36 10.16 -2.02 4.96
CA GLU A 36 10.65 -2.30 3.62
C GLU A 36 9.51 -2.71 2.67
N ASP A 37 8.58 -3.55 3.12
CA ASP A 37 7.55 -4.16 2.30
C ASP A 37 6.15 -4.04 2.93
N LEU A 38 5.11 -4.09 2.08
CA LEU A 38 3.77 -4.48 2.51
C LEU A 38 3.63 -6.00 2.37
N VAL A 39 2.92 -6.61 3.32
CA VAL A 39 2.69 -8.05 3.34
C VAL A 39 1.19 -8.35 3.28
N PRO A 40 0.75 -9.35 2.48
CA PRO A 40 -0.64 -9.72 2.39
C PRO A 40 -1.14 -10.28 3.73
N VAL A 41 -2.34 -9.87 4.13
CA VAL A 41 -3.01 -10.40 5.33
C VAL A 41 -3.42 -11.84 5.07
N SER A 42 -2.86 -12.78 5.85
CA SER A 42 -3.20 -14.21 5.74
C SER A 42 -4.52 -14.56 6.44
N GLN A 43 -4.85 -13.85 7.52
CA GLN A 43 -6.06 -14.05 8.32
C GLN A 43 -6.46 -12.75 9.02
N ALA A 44 -7.76 -12.46 9.04
CA ALA A 44 -8.37 -11.40 9.83
C ALA A 44 -9.64 -11.93 10.51
N HIS A 45 -9.86 -11.55 11.76
CA HIS A 45 -11.05 -11.89 12.56
C HIS A 45 -11.97 -10.68 12.68
#